data_AF-A0A529HJJ6-F1
#
_entry.id   AF-A0A529HJJ6-F1
#
_cell.length_a   1.000
_cell.length_b   1.000
_cell.length_c   1.000
_cell.angle_alpha   90.00
_cell.angle_beta   90.00
_cell.angle_gamma   90.00
#
_symmetry.space_group_name_H-M   'P 1'
#
loop_
_entity.id
_entity.type
_entity.pdbx_description
1 polymer ?
#
loop_
_entity_poly.entity_id
_entity_poly.type
_entity_poly.pdbx_seq_one_letter_code
_entity_poly.pdbx_strand_id
1 'polypeptide(L)'
;ARVITLAVSFLVFAALFQIFDGAQAVAAGMLRGLHDTKVPMIYAAIGYWGVGLPLGVLLAFHFGFNGVGIWIGLSSGLAVVAVLLLVRWLRRDR
;
A
#
# COMPACT_ATOMS: atom_id res chain seq x y z
N ALA A 1 -13.01 15.42 -22.88
CA ALA A 1 -13.27 13.96 -22.85
C ALA A 1 -12.09 13.13 -22.32
N ARG A 2 -10.85 13.32 -22.82
CA ARG A 2 -9.68 12.48 -22.45
C ARG A 2 -9.35 12.40 -20.94
N VAL A 3 -9.56 13.49 -20.20
CA VAL A 3 -9.35 13.54 -18.74
C VAL A 3 -10.36 12.66 -17.98
N ILE A 4 -11.61 12.60 -18.44
CA ILE A 4 -12.67 11.80 -17.80
C ILE A 4 -12.35 10.32 -17.95
N THR A 5 -11.91 9.87 -19.12
CA THR A 5 -11.49 8.48 -19.35
C THR A 5 -10.32 8.07 -18.45
N LEU A 6 -9.34 8.96 -18.27
CA LEU A 6 -8.22 8.71 -17.36
C LEU A 6 -8.67 8.68 -15.89
N ALA A 7 -9.53 9.62 -15.49
CA ALA A 7 -10.05 9.68 -14.12
C ALA A 7 -10.87 8.43 -13.75
N VAL A 8 -11.69 7.91 -14.68
CA VAL A 8 -12.44 6.66 -14.47
C VAL A 8 -11.49 5.46 -14.29
N SER A 9 -10.38 5.40 -15.04
CA SER A 9 -9.40 4.34 -14.83
C SER A 9 -8.74 4.40 -13.44
N PHE A 10 -8.46 5.61 -12.93
CA PHE A 10 -7.92 5.79 -11.58
C PHE A 10 -8.94 5.49 -10.47
N LEU A 11 -10.23 5.67 -10.69
CA LEU A 11 -11.27 5.28 -9.71
C LEU A 11 -11.25 3.78 -9.42
N VAL A 12 -10.97 2.93 -10.42
CA VAL A 12 -10.84 1.48 -10.22
C VAL A 12 -9.63 1.17 -9.34
N PHE A 13 -8.49 1.83 -9.58
CA PHE A 13 -7.32 1.69 -8.72
C PHE A 13 -7.59 2.18 -7.29
N ALA A 14 -8.30 3.31 -7.14
CA ALA A 14 -8.68 3.85 -5.84
C ALA A 14 -9.60 2.89 -5.06
N ALA A 15 -10.55 2.24 -5.72
CA ALA A 15 -11.44 1.28 -5.08
C ALA A 15 -10.69 0.05 -4.53
N LEU A 16 -9.73 -0.49 -5.29
CA LEU A 16 -8.87 -1.59 -4.83
C LEU A 16 -7.92 -1.15 -3.71
N PHE A 17 -7.35 0.04 -3.86
CA PHE A 17 -6.48 0.67 -2.88
C PHE A 17 -7.14 0.80 -1.50
N GLN A 18 -8.43 1.17 -1.47
CA GLN A 18 -9.20 1.38 -0.24
C GLN A 18 -9.24 0.13 0.66
N ILE A 19 -9.25 -1.08 0.08
CA ILE A 19 -9.29 -2.33 0.84
C ILE A 19 -7.97 -2.53 1.60
N PHE A 20 -6.83 -2.34 0.93
CA PHE A 20 -5.51 -2.47 1.54
C PHE A 20 -5.25 -1.38 2.57
N ASP A 21 -5.68 -0.15 2.27
CA ASP A 21 -5.56 0.97 3.19
C ASP A 21 -6.41 0.79 4.44
N GLY A 22 -7.65 0.33 4.30
CA GLY A 22 -8.50 -0.05 5.44
C GLY A 22 -7.88 -1.16 6.27
N ALA A 23 -7.37 -2.22 5.63
CA ALA A 23 -6.74 -3.33 6.32
C ALA A 23 -5.48 -2.91 7.10
N GLN A 24 -4.58 -2.11 6.51
CA GLN A 24 -3.41 -1.61 7.22
C GLN A 24 -3.82 -0.71 8.40
N ALA A 25 -4.81 0.16 8.21
CA ALA A 25 -5.20 1.16 9.21
C ALA A 25 -5.80 0.47 10.45
N VAL A 26 -6.67 -0.52 10.24
CA VAL A 26 -7.24 -1.33 11.32
C VAL A 26 -6.15 -2.16 12.00
N ALA A 27 -5.30 -2.88 11.24
CA ALA A 27 -4.24 -3.71 11.83
C ALA A 27 -3.21 -2.89 12.62
N ALA A 28 -2.80 -1.73 12.11
CA ALA A 28 -1.93 -0.82 12.82
C ALA A 28 -2.63 -0.21 14.05
N GLY A 29 -3.94 0.07 13.99
CA GLY A 29 -4.73 0.49 15.14
C GLY A 29 -4.74 -0.56 16.25
N MET A 30 -5.01 -1.81 15.91
CA MET A 30 -5.02 -2.94 16.86
C MET A 30 -3.65 -3.15 17.53
N LEU A 31 -2.56 -3.12 16.75
CA LEU A 31 -1.21 -3.29 17.31
C LEU A 31 -0.79 -2.11 18.20
N ARG A 32 -1.12 -0.88 17.81
CA ARG A 32 -0.86 0.31 18.63
C ARG A 32 -1.63 0.30 19.94
N GLY A 33 -2.87 -0.22 19.95
CA GLY A 33 -3.66 -0.42 21.17
C GLY A 33 -3.01 -1.38 22.18
N LEU A 34 -2.06 -2.20 21.72
CA LEU A 34 -1.31 -3.15 22.54
C LEU A 34 0.11 -2.64 22.86
N HIS A 35 0.34 -1.34 22.67
CA HIS A 35 1.64 -0.67 22.78
C HIS A 35 2.73 -1.16 21.80
N ASP A 36 2.37 -1.96 20.77
CA ASP A 36 3.28 -2.36 19.70
C ASP A 36 3.24 -1.33 18.56
N THR A 37 4.00 -0.24 18.72
CA THR A 37 4.09 0.88 17.75
C THR A 37 5.30 0.78 16.82
N LYS A 38 6.37 0.12 17.27
CA LYS A 38 7.63 0.02 16.52
C LYS A 38 7.49 -0.88 15.30
N VAL A 39 6.81 -2.03 15.44
CA VAL A 39 6.67 -2.99 14.34
C VAL A 39 5.86 -2.42 13.19
N PRO A 40 4.68 -1.80 13.40
CA PRO A 40 3.94 -1.15 12.32
C PRO A 40 4.72 -0.06 11.59
N MET A 41 5.52 0.73 12.31
CA MET A 41 6.35 1.78 11.71
C MET A 41 7.43 1.20 10.78
N ILE A 42 8.10 0.12 11.20
CA ILE A 42 9.12 -0.54 10.38
C ILE A 42 8.48 -1.15 9.12
N TYR A 43 7.31 -1.79 9.25
CA TYR A 43 6.62 -2.35 8.08
C TYR A 43 6.16 -1.27 7.11
N ALA A 44 5.65 -0.15 7.60
CA ALA A 44 5.31 1.00 6.77
C ALA A 44 6.56 1.52 6.01
N ALA A 45 7.70 1.65 6.69
CA ALA A 45 8.94 2.06 6.04
C ALA A 45 9.35 1.07 4.93
N ILE A 46 9.34 -0.23 5.20
CA ILE A 46 9.69 -1.26 4.20
C ILE A 46 8.72 -1.24 3.02
N GLY A 47 7.41 -1.19 3.27
CA GLY A 47 6.40 -1.22 2.23
C GLY A 47 6.43 0.03 1.35
N TYR A 48 6.47 1.23 1.93
CA TYR A 48 6.47 2.46 1.15
C TYR A 48 7.82 2.76 0.49
N TRP A 49 8.92 2.62 1.22
CA TRP A 49 10.24 2.98 0.72
C TRP A 49 10.97 1.84 0.02
N GLY A 50 10.83 0.61 0.52
CA GLY A 50 11.50 -0.55 -0.05
C GLY A 50 10.78 -1.16 -1.25
N VAL A 51 9.45 -1.07 -1.28
CA VAL A 51 8.65 -1.69 -2.35
C VAL A 51 7.93 -0.64 -3.19
N GLY A 52 7.15 0.25 -2.56
CA GLY A 52 6.26 1.15 -3.27
C GLY A 52 6.99 2.18 -4.14
N LEU A 53 8.04 2.81 -3.58
CA LEU A 53 8.82 3.83 -4.28
C LEU A 53 9.67 3.22 -5.42
N PRO A 54 10.43 2.12 -5.22
CA PRO A 54 11.17 1.47 -6.31
C PRO A 54 10.26 0.95 -7.43
N LEU A 55 9.15 0.27 -7.09
CA LEU A 55 8.20 -0.20 -8.11
C LEU A 55 7.53 0.97 -8.83
N GLY A 56 7.16 2.04 -8.11
CA GLY A 56 6.57 3.22 -8.69
C GLY A 56 7.49 3.89 -9.70
N VAL A 57 8.77 4.09 -9.33
CA VAL A 57 9.78 4.68 -10.22
C VAL A 57 10.04 3.77 -11.43
N LEU A 58 10.19 2.46 -11.20
CA LEU A 58 10.44 1.49 -12.27
C LEU A 58 9.26 1.48 -13.27
N LEU A 59 8.03 1.36 -12.80
CA LEU A 59 6.87 1.30 -13.68
C LEU A 59 6.58 2.65 -14.37
N ALA A 60 6.75 3.76 -13.67
CA ALA A 60 6.48 5.09 -14.22
C ALA A 60 7.51 5.49 -15.28
N PHE A 61 8.81 5.31 -15.00
CA PHE A 61 9.89 5.84 -15.83
C PHE A 61 10.53 4.80 -16.76
N HIS A 62 10.70 3.55 -16.32
CA HIS A 62 11.32 2.52 -17.15
C HIS A 62 10.31 1.91 -18.14
N PHE A 63 9.09 1.60 -17.66
CA PHE A 63 8.04 1.01 -18.49
C PHE A 63 7.10 2.02 -19.15
N GLY A 64 7.25 3.31 -18.86
CA GLY A 64 6.46 4.37 -19.50
C GLY A 64 4.98 4.43 -19.06
N PHE A 65 4.60 3.76 -17.95
CA PHE A 65 3.23 3.83 -17.43
C PHE A 65 2.89 5.18 -16.77
N ASN A 66 3.85 6.11 -16.69
CA ASN A 66 3.67 7.46 -16.16
C ASN A 66 2.94 7.43 -14.79
N GLY A 67 1.89 8.26 -14.62
CA GLY A 67 1.12 8.33 -13.37
C GLY A 67 0.47 7.01 -12.96
N VAL A 68 0.09 6.14 -13.91
CA VAL A 68 -0.45 4.81 -13.59
C VAL A 68 0.61 3.95 -12.89
N GLY A 69 1.87 4.02 -13.35
CA GLY A 69 2.99 3.31 -12.73
C GLY A 69 3.22 3.73 -11.27
N ILE A 70 3.08 5.02 -10.97
CA ILE A 70 3.20 5.54 -9.59
C ILE A 70 2.08 4.97 -8.71
N TRP A 71 0.83 4.96 -9.19
CA TRP A 71 -0.30 4.41 -8.45
C TRP A 71 -0.18 2.90 -8.20
N ILE A 72 0.33 2.15 -9.19
CA ILE A 72 0.59 0.71 -9.03
C ILE A 72 1.68 0.48 -7.99
N GLY A 73 2.77 1.25 -8.04
CA GLY A 73 3.84 1.18 -7.04
C GLY A 73 3.33 1.44 -5.63
N LEU A 74 2.60 2.55 -5.43
CA LEU A 74 2.01 2.91 -4.15
C LEU A 74 1.06 1.82 -3.63
N SER A 75 0.16 1.32 -4.48
CA SER A 75 -0.79 0.26 -4.14
C SER A 75 -0.08 -1.04 -3.75
N SER A 76 1.00 -1.39 -4.44
CA SER A 76 1.81 -2.56 -4.13
C SER A 76 2.49 -2.41 -2.76
N GLY A 77 3.03 -1.23 -2.46
CA GLY A 77 3.61 -0.93 -1.15
C GLY A 77 2.58 -1.10 -0.02
N LEU A 78 1.38 -0.55 -0.18
CA LEU A 78 0.26 -0.73 0.75
C LEU A 78 -0.14 -2.17 0.95
N ALA A 79 -0.29 -2.93 -0.14
CA ALA A 79 -0.62 -4.34 -0.06
C ALA A 79 0.43 -5.11 0.76
N VAL A 80 1.72 -4.80 0.58
CA VAL A 80 2.79 -5.39 1.39
C VAL A 80 2.65 -5.00 2.87
N VAL A 81 2.44 -3.72 3.19
CA VAL A 81 2.25 -3.28 4.59
C VAL A 81 1.06 -4.00 5.23
N ALA A 82 -0.08 -4.02 4.54
CA ALA A 82 -1.31 -4.66 5.01
C ALA A 82 -1.09 -6.16 5.30
N VAL A 83 -0.43 -6.88 4.39
CA VAL A 83 -0.10 -8.30 4.58
C VAL A 83 0.85 -8.50 5.76
N LEU A 84 1.92 -7.70 5.88
CA LEU A 84 2.87 -7.82 7.00
C LEU A 84 2.21 -7.58 8.36
N LEU A 85 1.36 -6.56 8.46
CA LEU A 85 0.61 -6.25 9.69
C LEU A 85 -0.39 -7.37 10.04
N LEU A 86 -1.14 -7.88 9.05
CA LEU A 86 -2.08 -8.98 9.26
C LEU A 86 -1.37 -10.27 9.67
N VAL A 87 -0.25 -10.61 9.02
CA VAL A 87 0.56 -11.77 9.41
C VAL A 87 1.10 -11.62 10.83
N ARG A 88 1.57 -10.42 11.21
CA ARG A 88 2.03 -10.14 12.57
C ARG A 88 0.91 -10.30 13.59
N TRP A 89 -0.29 -9.82 13.27
CA TRP A 89 -1.47 -9.99 14.09
C TRP A 89 -1.85 -11.47 14.27
N LEU A 90 -1.95 -12.23 13.17
CA LEU A 90 -2.33 -13.64 13.18
C LEU A 90 -1.30 -14.54 13.88
N ARG A 91 -0.01 -14.18 13.82
CA ARG A 91 1.07 -14.90 14.53
C ARG A 91 1.10 -14.61 16.03
N ARG A 92 0.31 -13.65 16.54
CA ARG A 92 0.21 -13.37 17.97
C ARG A 92 -0.66 -14.40 18.69
N ASP A 93 -1.68 -14.92 18.01
CA ASP A 93 -2.68 -15.86 18.56
C ASP A 93 -2.22 -17.33 18.53
N ARG A 94 -1.08 -17.62 17.90
CA ARG A 94 -0.43 -18.94 17.90
C ARG A 94 0.76 -18.93 18.83
#